data_AF-A0A960ZE46-F1
#
_entry.id   AF-A0A960ZE46-F1
#
_cell.length_a   1.000
_cell.length_b   1.000
_cell.length_c   1.000
_cell.angle_alpha   90.00
_cell.angle_beta   90.00
_cell.angle_gamma   90.00
#
_symmetry.space_group_name_H-M   'P 1'
#
loop_
_entity.id
_entity.type
_entity.pdbx_description
1 polymer ?
#
loop_
_entity_poly.entity_id
_entity_poly.type
_entity_poly.pdbx_seq_one_letter_code
_entity_poly.pdbx_strand_id
1 'polypeptide(L)'
;MIDSNELKRGFQQIIKDGICSQIMVTLTGGIFLTGLALELGASNFVVGILAAIPPVMQLVQIPSIYLVERLRTRKPMVAYAAGISRIFLLIM
;
A
#
# COMPACT_ATOMS: atom_id res chain seq x y z
N MET A 1 2.47 -22.15 25.59
CA MET A 1 2.76 -23.01 24.42
C MET A 1 1.73 -22.61 23.37
N ILE A 2 2.16 -21.93 22.29
CA ILE A 2 1.21 -21.43 21.28
C ILE A 2 0.60 -22.66 20.61
N ASP A 3 -0.73 -22.74 20.61
CA ASP A 3 -1.44 -23.87 20.03
C ASP A 3 -1.18 -23.93 18.51
N SER A 4 -0.75 -25.10 18.02
CA SER A 4 -0.36 -25.32 16.62
C SER A 4 -1.48 -24.99 15.62
N ASN A 5 -2.73 -25.03 16.06
CA ASN A 5 -3.91 -24.73 15.25
C ASN A 5 -4.12 -23.21 15.10
N GLU A 6 -3.94 -22.45 16.17
CA GLU A 6 -3.94 -20.97 16.16
C GLU A 6 -2.83 -20.46 15.22
N LEU A 7 -1.65 -21.09 15.26
CA LEU A 7 -0.54 -20.75 14.37
C LEU A 7 -0.89 -20.96 12.89
N LYS A 8 -1.44 -22.14 12.54
CA LYS A 8 -1.88 -22.45 11.17
C LYS A 8 -2.97 -21.49 10.66
N ARG A 9 -3.92 -21.13 11.53
CA ARG A 9 -4.99 -20.18 11.20
C ARG A 9 -4.42 -18.77 10.98
N GLY A 10 -3.52 -18.31 11.84
CA GLY A 10 -2.82 -17.05 11.68
C GLY A 10 -2.02 -16.99 10.37
N PHE A 11 -1.29 -18.05 10.04
CA PHE A 11 -0.57 -18.16 8.77
C PHE A 11 -1.50 -18.08 7.56
N GLN A 12 -2.63 -18.80 7.58
CA GLN A 12 -3.62 -18.74 6.50
C GLN A 12 -4.24 -17.34 6.35
N GLN A 13 -4.48 -16.64 7.46
CA GLN A 13 -4.96 -15.26 7.43
C GLN A 13 -3.91 -14.29 6.86
N ILE A 14 -2.66 -14.39 7.30
CA ILE A 14 -1.56 -13.56 6.79
C ILE A 14 -1.33 -13.80 5.29
N ILE A 15 -1.43 -15.05 4.82
CA ILE A 15 -1.30 -15.36 3.40
C ILE A 15 -2.43 -14.71 2.60
N LYS A 16 -3.69 -14.83 3.07
CA LYS A 16 -4.84 -14.20 2.41
C LYS A 16 -4.72 -12.66 2.39
N ASP A 17 -4.32 -12.06 3.51
CA ASP A 17 -4.10 -10.61 3.60
C ASP A 17 -2.94 -10.17 2.70
N GLY A 18 -1.86 -10.95 2.64
CA GLY A 18 -0.72 -10.70 1.76
C GLY A 18 -1.11 -10.76 0.28
N ILE A 19 -1.93 -11.73 -0.12
CA ILE A 19 -2.46 -11.85 -1.48
C ILE A 19 -3.35 -10.65 -1.82
N CYS A 20 -4.30 -10.30 -0.94
CA CYS A 20 -5.18 -9.14 -1.14
C CYS A 20 -4.38 -7.84 -1.25
N SER A 21 -3.38 -7.65 -0.38
CA SER A 21 -2.50 -6.49 -0.42
C SER A 21 -1.70 -6.43 -1.72
N GLN A 22 -1.15 -7.56 -2.17
CA GLN A 22 -0.41 -7.64 -3.42
C GLN A 22 -1.30 -7.35 -4.64
N ILE A 23 -2.54 -7.84 -4.65
CA ILE A 23 -3.52 -7.52 -5.69
C ILE A 23 -3.80 -6.00 -5.69
N MET A 24 -4.03 -5.41 -4.53
CA MET A 24 -4.27 -3.97 -4.41
C MET A 24 -3.07 -3.16 -4.91
N VAL A 25 -1.85 -3.54 -4.54
CA VAL A 25 -0.61 -2.92 -5.01
C VAL A 25 -0.43 -3.08 -6.52
N THR A 26 -0.83 -4.21 -7.09
CA THR A 26 -0.71 -4.46 -8.53
C THR A 26 -1.75 -3.65 -9.33
N LEU A 27 -2.99 -3.58 -8.83
CA LEU A 27 -4.08 -2.80 -9.43
C LEU A 27 -3.87 -1.29 -9.30
N THR A 28 -3.32 -0.83 -8.18
CA THR A 28 -2.99 0.59 -7.94
C THR A 28 -1.60 0.95 -8.46
N GLY A 29 -0.79 -0.06 -8.76
CA GLY A 29 0.57 0.09 -9.24
C GLY A 29 0.57 0.56 -10.69
N GLY A 30 1.58 1.37 -11.02
CA GLY A 30 1.69 1.99 -12.35
C GLY A 30 1.62 0.98 -13.50
N ILE A 31 2.12 -0.25 -13.35
CA ILE A 31 2.23 -1.23 -14.44
C ILE A 31 0.88 -1.67 -15.04
N PHE A 32 -0.13 -1.98 -14.22
CA PHE A 32 -1.46 -2.35 -14.73
C PHE A 32 -2.13 -1.16 -15.40
N LEU A 33 -2.07 0.02 -14.75
CA LEU A 33 -2.59 1.27 -15.32
C LEU A 33 -1.88 1.70 -16.60
N THR A 34 -0.57 1.47 -16.73
CA THR A 34 0.18 1.77 -17.96
C THR A 34 -0.25 0.88 -19.13
N GLY A 35 -0.51 -0.41 -18.89
CA GLY A 35 -1.03 -1.31 -19.90
C GLY A 35 -2.44 -0.93 -20.35
N LEU A 36 -3.30 -0.55 -19.39
CA LEU A 36 -4.67 -0.09 -19.67
C LEU A 36 -4.68 1.28 -20.39
N ALA A 37 -3.75 2.17 -20.06
CA ALA A 37 -3.57 3.44 -20.77
C ALA A 37 -3.10 3.24 -22.23
N LEU A 38 -2.22 2.26 -22.48
CA LEU A 38 -1.80 1.89 -23.82
C LEU A 38 -2.96 1.36 -24.67
N GLU A 39 -3.82 0.50 -24.12
CA GLU A 39 -5.03 0.02 -24.83
C GLU A 39 -6.05 1.13 -25.09
N LEU A 40 -6.15 2.13 -24.21
CA LEU A 40 -7.01 3.31 -24.41
C LEU A 40 -6.46 4.31 -25.45
N GLY A 41 -5.30 4.04 -26.06
CA GLY A 41 -4.69 4.91 -27.06
C GLY A 41 -3.95 6.11 -26.48
N ALA A 42 -3.57 6.07 -25.19
CA ALA A 42 -2.84 7.16 -24.55
C ALA A 42 -1.41 7.30 -25.12
N SER A 43 -0.98 8.55 -25.31
CA SER A 43 0.39 8.87 -25.74
C SER A 43 1.42 8.30 -24.76
N ASN A 44 2.56 7.83 -25.29
CA ASN A 44 3.72 7.32 -24.54
C ASN A 44 4.17 8.24 -23.39
N PHE A 45 3.86 9.54 -23.46
CA PHE A 45 4.12 10.51 -22.40
C PHE A 45 3.31 10.23 -21.11
N VAL A 46 2.02 9.89 -21.23
CA VAL A 46 1.16 9.56 -20.08
C VAL A 46 1.60 8.27 -19.42
N VAL A 47 2.01 7.30 -20.24
CA VAL A 47 2.59 6.03 -19.79
C VAL A 47 3.90 6.27 -19.03
N GLY A 48 4.76 7.16 -19.53
CA GLY A 48 5.99 7.57 -18.84
C GLY A 48 5.73 8.20 -17.47
N ILE A 49 4.71 9.06 -17.36
CA ILE A 49 4.31 9.65 -16.06
C ILE A 49 3.78 8.57 -15.11
N LEU A 50 2.89 7.68 -15.57
CA LEU A 50 2.36 6.59 -14.75
C LEU A 50 3.45 5.63 -14.27
N ALA A 51 4.44 5.33 -15.13
CA ALA A 51 5.59 4.50 -14.79
C ALA A 51 6.56 5.18 -13.81
N ALA A 52 6.58 6.52 -13.77
CA ALA A 52 7.42 7.29 -12.84
C ALA A 52 6.80 7.45 -11.44
N ILE A 53 5.50 7.20 -11.25
CA ILE A 53 4.85 7.28 -9.94
C ILE A 53 5.46 6.30 -8.92
N PRO A 54 5.61 4.98 -9.21
CA PRO A 54 6.19 4.03 -8.26
C PRO A 54 7.59 4.41 -7.76
N PRO A 55 8.59 4.77 -8.60
CA PRO A 55 9.91 5.15 -8.11
C PRO A 55 9.88 6.45 -7.29
N VAL A 56 9.02 7.42 -7.64
CA VAL A 56 8.83 8.63 -6.82
C VAL A 56 8.26 8.27 -5.44
N MET A 57 7.27 7.38 -5.39
CA MET A 57 6.71 6.88 -4.13
C MET A 57 7.76 6.13 -3.28
N GLN A 58 8.67 5.39 -3.91
CA GLN A 58 9.79 4.74 -3.22
C GLN A 58 10.79 5.76 -2.64
N LEU A 59 11.03 6.89 -3.31
CA LEU A 59 11.87 7.96 -2.73
C LEU A 59 11.24 8.58 -1.48
N VAL A 60 9.92 8.75 -1.47
CA VAL A 60 9.16 9.26 -0.31
C VAL A 60 9.14 8.26 0.85
N GLN A 61 9.39 6.96 0.62
CA GLN A 61 9.45 5.98 1.69
C GLN A 61 10.62 6.22 2.66
N ILE A 62 11.79 6.68 2.20
CA ILE A 62 12.97 6.88 3.08
C ILE A 62 12.68 7.87 4.22
N PRO A 63 12.21 9.11 3.97
CA PRO A 63 11.84 10.04 5.05
C PRO A 63 10.65 9.52 5.86
N SER A 64 9.73 8.77 5.24
CA SER A 64 8.60 8.16 5.95
C SER A 64 9.08 7.15 6.99
N ILE A 65 10.02 6.27 6.65
CA ILE A 65 10.62 5.29 7.57
C ILE A 65 11.37 6.01 8.69
N TYR A 66 12.15 7.04 8.36
CA TYR A 66 12.86 7.83 9.37
C TYR A 66 11.90 8.53 10.34
N LEU A 67 10.78 9.09 9.84
CA LEU A 67 9.76 9.72 10.67
C LEU A 67 9.07 8.69 11.59
N VAL A 68 8.80 7.50 11.08
CA VAL A 68 8.26 6.35 11.85
C VAL A 68 9.22 5.92 12.94
N GLU A 69 10.50 5.78 12.63
CA GLU A 69 11.52 5.31 13.56
C GLU A 69 11.83 6.33 14.66
N ARG A 70 11.89 7.62 14.30
CA ARG A 70 12.14 8.73 15.26
C ARG A 70 11.00 8.90 16.27
N LEU A 71 9.78 8.51 15.93
CA LEU A 71 8.61 8.64 16.81
C LEU A 71 8.38 7.42 17.73
N ARG A 72 9.09 6.30 17.53
CA ARG A 72 9.29 5.08 18.37
C ARG A 72 8.16 4.60 19.32
N THR A 73 6.93 5.08 19.15
CA THR A 73 5.74 4.70 19.90
C THR A 73 4.71 4.19 18.88
N ARG A 74 4.61 2.86 18.76
CA ARG A 74 3.81 2.18 17.73
C ARG A 74 2.30 2.50 17.77
N LYS A 75 1.79 3.03 18.89
CA LYS A 75 0.35 3.26 19.14
C LYS A 75 -0.19 4.56 18.51
N PRO A 76 0.43 5.74 18.69
CA PRO A 76 -0.09 6.98 18.10
C PRO A 76 -0.10 6.98 16.57
N MET A 77 0.86 6.35 15.88
CA MET A 77 0.87 6.32 14.42
C MET A 77 -0.32 5.59 13.81
N VAL A 78 -0.65 4.41 14.33
CA VAL A 78 -1.85 3.67 13.90
C VAL A 78 -3.11 4.45 14.27
N ALA A 79 -3.12 5.14 15.42
CA ALA A 79 -4.25 5.98 15.82
C ALA A 79 -4.44 7.21 14.91
N TYR A 80 -3.37 7.89 14.49
CA TYR A 80 -3.45 9.02 13.55
C TYR A 80 -3.81 8.54 12.13
N ALA A 81 -3.21 7.45 11.65
CA ALA A 81 -3.54 6.87 10.35
C ALA A 81 -4.99 6.37 10.30
N ALA A 82 -5.45 5.64 11.34
CA ALA A 82 -6.84 5.21 11.47
C ALA A 82 -7.79 6.39 11.69
N GLY A 83 -7.35 7.44 12.40
CA GLY A 83 -8.09 8.68 12.59
C GLY A 83 -8.34 9.40 11.27
N ILE A 84 -7.29 9.62 10.47
CA ILE A 84 -7.38 10.21 9.13
C ILE A 84 -8.26 9.36 8.22
N SER A 85 -8.06 8.03 8.23
CA SER A 85 -8.87 7.12 7.41
C SER A 85 -10.34 7.13 7.81
N ARG A 86 -10.67 7.25 9.10
CA ARG A 86 -12.05 7.36 9.59
C ARG A 86 -12.67 8.72 9.29
N ILE A 87 -11.92 9.81 9.39
CA ILE A 87 -12.40 11.16 9.03
C ILE A 87 -12.72 11.22 7.53
N PHE A 88 -11.89 10.61 6.69
CA PHE A 88 -12.15 10.52 5.25
C PHE A 88 -13.43 9.74 4.94
N LEU A 89 -13.74 8.70 5.73
CA LEU A 89 -14.98 7.92 5.64
C LEU A 89 -16.21 8.65 6.22
N LEU A 90 -16.01 9.67 7.07
CA LEU A 90 -17.07 10.47 7.67
C LEU A 90 -17.44 11.68 6.82
N ILE A 91 -16.52 12.10 5.94
CA ILE A 91 -16.67 13.26 5.05
C ILE A 91 -17.20 12.87 3.66
N MET A 92 -17.03 11.60 3.28
CA MET A 92 -17.65 10.97 2.11
C MET A 92 -19.03 10.42 2.47
#